data_AF-A0A432SQK5-F1
#
_entry.id   AF-A0A432SQK5-F1
#
_cell.length_a   1.000
_cell.length_b   1.000
_cell.length_c   1.000
_cell.angle_alpha   90.00
_cell.angle_beta   90.00
_cell.angle_gamma   90.00
#
_symmetry.space_group_name_H-M   'P 1'
#
loop_
_entity.id
_entity.type
_entity.pdbx_description
1 polymer ?
#
loop_
_entity_poly.entity_id
_entity_poly.type
_entity_poly.pdbx_seq_one_letter_code
_entity_poly.pdbx_strand_id
1 'polypeptide(L)'
;MNIIKKVLLLTTLFTLFAESTPTQKEIANIMNLAGKQRMLTQKMSKEALLIAKDINSKKNREELKRTITLFDTTLYALLDGDKTLKLPKTEDKKIRKRIKEVDNLWREFKPFINKIKEGKVNRNALKAIEMGNIPLLTGMNSIVKMYEKKYESALKKNRVKVINLAGRERMLSQKMTKELLLLANHLESHIYINSLKKGGFFFKDTLFKLMQDKKAMSNPHTKEEIQEIQKLWEEYQYHIVNTELSKDGLLVFNKKENNFIKEMTSKLISVATKLDKERYQNELKKSAKEFETILIGLIKGDSRLKVIKSKNKNIQKELSKVKDYWKEYKKIIINIDISNKGLNRAMQLNIPILELMDKTVKLYEKTAK
;
A
#
# COMPACT_ATOMS: atom_id res chain seq x y z
N MET A 1 -31.43 -66.21 -39.64
CA MET A 1 -29.99 -66.46 -39.48
C MET A 1 -29.25 -65.27 -40.05
N ASN A 2 -28.60 -64.49 -39.19
CA ASN A 2 -27.49 -63.57 -39.48
C ASN A 2 -27.76 -62.34 -40.39
N ILE A 3 -27.22 -61.13 -40.20
CA ILE A 3 -26.24 -60.51 -39.29
C ILE A 3 -26.36 -59.01 -39.64
N ILE A 4 -26.78 -58.13 -38.73
CA ILE A 4 -25.92 -57.12 -38.07
C ILE A 4 -24.82 -56.56 -39.00
N LYS A 5 -25.02 -55.36 -39.58
CA LYS A 5 -24.01 -54.39 -40.09
C LYS A 5 -24.75 -53.42 -41.04
N LYS A 6 -24.87 -52.11 -40.86
CA LYS A 6 -24.13 -51.10 -40.12
C LYS A 6 -25.10 -49.95 -39.80
N VAL A 7 -25.58 -49.85 -38.57
CA VAL A 7 -25.93 -48.54 -37.99
C VAL A 7 -24.66 -48.10 -37.30
N LEU A 8 -23.91 -47.19 -37.93
CA LEU A 8 -22.76 -46.55 -37.33
C LEU A 8 -23.29 -45.59 -36.25
N LEU A 9 -23.47 -46.11 -35.04
CA LEU A 9 -23.86 -45.33 -33.87
C LEU A 9 -22.69 -44.42 -33.51
N LEU A 10 -22.75 -43.17 -33.98
CA LEU A 10 -21.79 -42.12 -33.67
C LEU A 10 -22.03 -41.63 -32.24
N THR A 11 -21.61 -42.40 -31.23
CA THR A 11 -21.60 -41.91 -29.85
C THR A 11 -20.35 -41.06 -29.63
N THR A 12 -20.43 -39.79 -30.00
CA THR A 12 -19.49 -38.78 -29.53
C THR A 12 -19.61 -38.69 -28.00
N LEU A 13 -18.60 -39.21 -27.29
CA LEU A 13 -18.35 -38.86 -25.89
C LEU A 13 -18.11 -37.34 -25.83
N PHE A 14 -19.15 -36.58 -25.55
CA PHE A 14 -19.02 -35.20 -25.10
C PHE A 14 -18.53 -35.28 -23.66
N THR A 15 -17.21 -35.37 -23.46
CA THR A 15 -16.62 -35.07 -22.15
C THR A 15 -16.87 -33.60 -21.88
N LEU A 16 -17.99 -33.30 -21.21
CA LEU A 16 -18.20 -32.04 -20.52
C LEU A 16 -17.01 -31.87 -19.58
N PHE A 17 -16.02 -31.07 -19.98
CA PHE A 17 -15.08 -30.46 -19.06
C PHE A 17 -15.90 -29.49 -18.21
N ALA A 18 -16.63 -30.02 -17.23
CA ALA A 18 -17.20 -29.21 -16.18
C ALA A 18 -16.03 -28.52 -15.50
N GLU A 19 -15.92 -27.19 -15.66
CA GLU A 19 -14.99 -26.39 -14.88
C GLU A 19 -15.24 -26.74 -13.40
N SER A 20 -14.28 -27.40 -12.76
CA SER A 20 -14.43 -27.81 -11.37
C SER A 20 -14.53 -26.55 -10.52
N THR A 21 -15.75 -26.19 -10.11
CA THR A 21 -15.98 -25.06 -9.22
C THR A 21 -15.22 -25.30 -7.91
N PRO A 22 -14.37 -24.36 -7.46
CA PRO A 22 -13.64 -24.51 -6.21
C PRO A 22 -14.57 -24.82 -5.04
N THR A 23 -14.15 -25.73 -4.16
CA THR A 23 -14.87 -26.06 -2.92
C THR A 23 -14.96 -24.83 -2.00
N GLN A 24 -15.91 -24.81 -1.07
CA GLN A 24 -16.02 -23.72 -0.07
C GLN A 24 -14.71 -23.46 0.69
N LYS A 25 -13.94 -24.52 0.97
CA LYS A 25 -12.64 -24.42 1.64
C LYS A 25 -11.58 -23.79 0.75
N GLU A 26 -11.54 -24.16 -0.53
CA GLU A 26 -10.64 -23.54 -1.51
C GLU A 26 -11.01 -22.08 -1.75
N ILE A 27 -12.30 -21.74 -1.83
CA ILE A 27 -12.75 -20.35 -1.94
C ILE A 27 -12.29 -19.53 -0.74
N ALA A 28 -12.46 -20.04 0.49
CA ALA A 28 -11.98 -19.35 1.69
C ALA A 28 -10.46 -19.12 1.66
N ASN A 29 -9.70 -20.11 1.17
CA ASN A 29 -8.26 -20.03 1.01
C ASN A 29 -7.83 -19.02 -0.07
N ILE A 30 -8.51 -19.01 -1.24
CA ILE A 30 -8.32 -18.00 -2.29
C ILE A 30 -8.52 -16.60 -1.71
N MET A 31 -9.62 -16.38 -0.98
CA MET A 31 -9.94 -15.10 -0.36
C MET A 31 -8.87 -14.65 0.64
N ASN A 32 -8.36 -15.56 1.47
CA ASN A 32 -7.31 -15.26 2.42
C ASN A 32 -5.98 -14.94 1.72
N LEU A 33 -5.53 -15.77 0.77
CA LEU A 33 -4.25 -15.55 0.07
C LEU A 33 -4.27 -14.28 -0.79
N ALA A 34 -5.36 -14.01 -1.51
CA ALA A 34 -5.56 -12.75 -2.23
C ALA A 34 -5.59 -11.55 -1.27
N GLY A 35 -6.28 -11.69 -0.13
CA GLY A 35 -6.30 -10.68 0.93
C GLY A 35 -4.93 -10.41 1.54
N LYS A 36 -4.12 -11.48 1.72
CA LYS A 36 -2.77 -11.45 2.27
C LYS A 36 -1.83 -10.65 1.38
N GLN A 37 -1.97 -10.70 0.05
CA GLN A 37 -1.16 -9.88 -0.86
C GLN A 37 -1.22 -8.39 -0.51
N ARG A 38 -2.41 -7.85 -0.21
CA ARG A 38 -2.55 -6.44 0.20
C ARG A 38 -1.76 -6.13 1.47
N MET A 39 -1.75 -7.05 2.43
CA MET A 39 -0.99 -6.86 3.67
C MET A 39 0.52 -6.96 3.40
N LEU A 40 0.96 -7.87 2.53
CA LEU A 40 2.36 -8.03 2.17
C LEU A 40 2.92 -6.79 1.47
N THR A 41 2.15 -6.10 0.60
CA THR A 41 2.61 -4.83 0.01
C THR A 41 2.89 -3.78 1.09
N GLN A 42 2.01 -3.65 2.09
CA GLN A 42 2.21 -2.72 3.21
C GLN A 42 3.37 -3.16 4.12
N LYS A 43 3.49 -4.46 4.40
CA LYS A 43 4.54 -5.03 5.26
C LYS A 43 5.93 -4.82 4.65
N MET A 44 6.11 -5.06 3.35
CA MET A 44 7.39 -4.80 2.66
C MET A 44 7.80 -3.33 2.76
N SER A 45 6.86 -2.40 2.51
CA SER A 45 7.13 -0.98 2.63
C SER A 45 7.50 -0.58 4.07
N LYS A 46 6.80 -1.12 5.08
CA LYS A 46 7.12 -0.91 6.49
C LYS A 46 8.54 -1.39 6.83
N GLU A 47 8.87 -2.62 6.47
CA GLU A 47 10.18 -3.24 6.73
C GLU A 47 11.31 -2.45 6.08
N ALA A 48 11.12 -2.03 4.83
CA ALA A 48 12.10 -1.24 4.11
C ALA A 48 12.29 0.16 4.69
N LEU A 49 11.23 0.81 5.19
CA LEU A 49 11.33 2.09 5.93
C LEU A 49 11.98 1.93 7.31
N LEU A 50 11.83 0.77 7.96
CA LEU A 50 12.53 0.47 9.21
C LEU A 50 14.04 0.29 8.99
N ILE A 51 14.43 -0.40 7.91
CA ILE A 51 15.84 -0.51 7.48
C ILE A 51 16.42 0.88 7.22
N ALA A 52 15.65 1.76 6.56
CA ALA A 52 16.07 3.13 6.26
C ALA A 52 16.31 4.01 7.50
N LYS A 53 15.60 3.73 8.59
CA LYS A 53 15.77 4.38 9.90
C LYS A 53 16.78 3.69 10.80
N ASP A 54 17.45 2.64 10.30
CA ASP A 54 18.33 1.77 11.07
C ASP A 54 17.67 1.13 12.31
N ILE A 55 16.34 1.01 12.32
CA ILE A 55 15.61 0.37 13.42
C ILE A 55 15.62 -1.13 13.19
N ASN A 56 16.38 -1.88 14.00
CA ASN A 56 16.52 -3.34 13.89
C ASN A 56 16.86 -3.79 12.46
N SER A 57 17.74 -3.06 11.77
CA SER A 57 17.99 -3.18 10.33
C SER A 57 18.26 -4.62 9.87
N LYS A 58 19.15 -5.36 10.56
CA LYS A 58 19.45 -6.77 10.27
C LYS A 58 18.21 -7.66 10.30
N LYS A 59 17.38 -7.53 11.34
CA LYS A 59 16.13 -8.29 11.48
C LYS A 59 15.14 -7.93 10.37
N ASN A 60 14.98 -6.64 10.09
CA ASN A 60 14.04 -6.19 9.06
C ASN A 60 14.49 -6.57 7.64
N ARG A 61 15.79 -6.73 7.37
CA ARG A 61 16.28 -7.28 6.08
C ARG A 61 15.88 -8.73 5.87
N GLU A 62 16.00 -9.57 6.90
CA GLU A 62 15.55 -10.97 6.84
C GLU A 62 14.03 -11.08 6.71
N GLU A 63 13.28 -10.27 7.46
CA GLU A 63 11.82 -10.19 7.32
C GLU A 63 11.41 -9.71 5.92
N LEU A 64 12.08 -8.69 5.38
CA LEU A 64 11.81 -8.19 4.03
C LEU A 64 12.06 -9.26 2.96
N LYS A 65 13.15 -10.03 3.09
CA LYS A 65 13.44 -11.17 2.21
C LYS A 65 12.30 -12.20 2.23
N ARG A 66 11.80 -12.55 3.42
CA ARG A 66 10.67 -13.47 3.59
C ARG A 66 9.39 -12.89 3.00
N THR A 67 9.10 -11.61 3.24
CA THR A 67 7.89 -10.94 2.73
C THR A 67 7.89 -10.86 1.20
N ILE A 68 9.03 -10.51 0.58
CA ILE A 68 9.21 -10.50 -0.89
C ILE A 68 8.95 -11.89 -1.48
N THR A 69 9.62 -12.91 -0.93
CA THR A 69 9.47 -14.30 -1.41
C THR A 69 8.03 -14.77 -1.29
N LEU A 70 7.40 -14.50 -0.15
CA LEU A 70 6.01 -14.89 0.07
C LEU A 70 5.07 -14.18 -0.90
N PHE A 71 5.25 -12.88 -1.16
CA PHE A 71 4.46 -12.12 -2.13
C PHE A 71 4.60 -12.73 -3.53
N ASP A 72 5.83 -12.94 -4.00
CA ASP A 72 6.11 -13.61 -5.29
C ASP A 72 5.36 -14.94 -5.40
N THR A 73 5.64 -15.89 -4.51
CA THR A 73 5.12 -17.25 -4.57
C THR A 73 3.59 -17.25 -4.60
N THR A 74 2.96 -16.42 -3.77
CA THR A 74 1.50 -16.42 -3.66
C THR A 74 0.81 -15.61 -4.76
N LEU A 75 1.47 -14.63 -5.39
CA LEU A 75 0.97 -13.97 -6.60
C LEU A 75 0.94 -14.93 -7.79
N TYR A 76 2.02 -15.70 -8.00
CA TYR A 76 2.06 -16.74 -9.03
C TYR A 76 1.06 -17.86 -8.75
N ALA A 77 0.95 -18.32 -7.50
CA ALA A 77 -0.02 -19.34 -7.14
C ALA A 77 -1.48 -18.87 -7.36
N LEU A 78 -1.80 -17.59 -7.18
CA LEU A 78 -3.12 -17.05 -7.53
C LEU A 78 -3.39 -17.11 -9.04
N LEU A 79 -2.36 -16.99 -9.87
CA LEU A 79 -2.50 -17.10 -11.31
C LEU A 79 -2.67 -18.56 -11.71
N ASP A 80 -1.71 -19.42 -11.40
CA ASP A 80 -1.59 -20.75 -12.02
C ASP A 80 -1.93 -21.92 -11.08
N GLY A 81 -2.29 -21.61 -9.84
CA GLY A 81 -2.58 -22.61 -8.81
C GLY A 81 -1.30 -23.13 -8.14
N ASP A 82 -1.48 -23.74 -6.97
CA ASP A 82 -0.41 -24.39 -6.22
C ASP A 82 -1.03 -25.46 -5.30
N LYS A 83 -0.62 -26.72 -5.49
CA LYS A 83 -1.13 -27.87 -4.71
C LYS A 83 -0.71 -27.80 -3.25
N THR A 84 0.50 -27.33 -2.95
CA THR A 84 1.03 -27.20 -1.57
C THR A 84 0.25 -26.14 -0.80
N LEU A 85 -0.12 -25.06 -1.47
CA LEU A 85 -0.94 -23.99 -0.92
C LEU A 85 -2.44 -24.29 -0.98
N LYS A 86 -2.85 -25.43 -1.56
CA LYS A 86 -4.26 -25.82 -1.76
C LYS A 86 -5.04 -24.74 -2.49
N LEU A 87 -4.42 -24.19 -3.53
CA LEU A 87 -4.93 -23.09 -4.31
C LEU A 87 -5.21 -23.58 -5.73
N PRO A 88 -6.48 -23.68 -6.15
CA PRO A 88 -6.79 -23.99 -7.54
C PRO A 88 -6.36 -22.82 -8.44
N LYS A 89 -6.07 -23.14 -9.70
CA LYS A 89 -5.79 -22.14 -10.73
C LYS A 89 -6.98 -21.21 -10.91
N THR A 90 -6.70 -19.93 -11.16
CA THR A 90 -7.75 -18.98 -11.52
C THR A 90 -8.11 -19.11 -12.98
N GLU A 91 -9.31 -19.62 -13.29
CA GLU A 91 -9.76 -19.76 -14.68
C GLU A 91 -10.41 -18.49 -15.24
N ASP A 92 -10.89 -17.59 -14.37
CA ASP A 92 -11.56 -16.36 -14.81
C ASP A 92 -10.63 -15.43 -15.59
N LYS A 93 -10.88 -15.26 -16.90
CA LYS A 93 -10.04 -14.45 -17.78
C LYS A 93 -9.86 -13.02 -17.29
N LYS A 94 -10.90 -12.40 -16.70
CA LYS A 94 -10.82 -11.01 -16.19
C LYS A 94 -9.94 -10.95 -14.95
N ILE A 95 -10.09 -11.89 -14.01
CA ILE A 95 -9.26 -11.94 -12.80
C ILE A 95 -7.81 -12.24 -13.17
N ARG A 96 -7.55 -13.20 -14.08
CA ARG A 96 -6.20 -13.49 -14.58
C ARG A 96 -5.54 -12.26 -15.20
N LYS A 97 -6.26 -11.51 -16.05
CA LYS A 97 -5.75 -10.27 -16.64
C LYS A 97 -5.33 -9.28 -15.54
N ARG A 98 -6.18 -9.10 -14.52
CA ARG A 98 -5.86 -8.19 -13.40
C ARG A 98 -4.67 -8.67 -12.56
N ILE A 99 -4.50 -9.97 -12.36
CA ILE A 99 -3.31 -10.54 -11.70
C ILE A 99 -2.05 -10.23 -12.50
N LYS A 100 -2.07 -10.38 -13.83
CA LYS A 100 -0.94 -10.04 -14.70
C LYS A 100 -0.59 -8.55 -14.68
N GLU A 101 -1.58 -7.67 -14.63
CA GLU A 101 -1.33 -6.22 -14.46
C GLU A 101 -0.60 -5.93 -13.12
N VAL A 102 -0.97 -6.64 -12.05
CA VAL A 102 -0.27 -6.53 -10.76
C VAL A 102 1.13 -7.13 -10.81
N ASP A 103 1.33 -8.26 -11.52
CA ASP A 103 2.67 -8.84 -11.73
C ASP A 103 3.60 -7.85 -12.46
N ASN A 104 3.10 -7.13 -13.46
CA ASN A 104 3.89 -6.10 -14.14
C ASN A 104 4.32 -4.97 -13.18
N LEU A 105 3.37 -4.41 -12.41
CA LEU A 105 3.68 -3.41 -11.39
C LEU A 105 4.70 -3.94 -10.35
N TRP A 106 4.58 -5.23 -10.01
CA TRP A 106 5.49 -5.87 -9.07
C TRP A 106 6.89 -6.04 -9.66
N ARG A 107 7.02 -6.45 -10.93
CA ARG A 107 8.30 -6.54 -11.64
C ARG A 107 9.03 -5.19 -11.71
N GLU A 108 8.30 -4.09 -11.86
CA GLU A 108 8.85 -2.74 -11.81
C GLU A 108 9.30 -2.35 -10.39
N PHE A 109 8.53 -2.74 -9.37
CA PHE A 109 8.80 -2.37 -7.98
C PHE A 109 9.91 -3.22 -7.33
N LYS A 110 10.00 -4.51 -7.67
CA LYS A 110 10.86 -5.52 -7.04
C LYS A 110 12.37 -5.18 -7.04
N PRO A 111 12.96 -4.59 -8.09
CA PRO A 111 14.37 -4.19 -8.07
C PRO A 111 14.69 -3.18 -6.97
N PHE A 112 13.79 -2.24 -6.69
CA PHE A 112 14.02 -1.21 -5.66
C PHE A 112 13.96 -1.79 -4.26
N ILE A 113 12.98 -2.66 -3.98
CA ILE A 113 12.86 -3.29 -2.67
C ILE A 113 14.02 -4.29 -2.42
N ASN A 114 14.53 -4.94 -3.47
CA ASN A 114 15.71 -5.80 -3.39
C ASN A 114 16.99 -5.05 -3.02
N LYS A 115 17.19 -3.82 -3.54
CA LYS A 115 18.32 -2.98 -3.13
C LYS A 115 18.28 -2.69 -1.62
N ILE A 116 17.11 -2.42 -1.07
CA ILE A 116 16.95 -2.16 0.37
C ILE A 116 17.16 -3.42 1.19
N LYS A 117 16.64 -4.56 0.74
CA LYS A 117 16.92 -5.89 1.31
C LYS A 117 18.43 -6.19 1.35
N GLU A 118 19.20 -5.71 0.39
CA GLU A 118 20.67 -5.83 0.35
C GLU A 118 21.40 -4.81 1.24
N GLY A 119 20.69 -3.91 1.92
CA GLY A 119 21.28 -2.83 2.72
C GLY A 119 21.70 -1.62 1.89
N LYS A 120 21.47 -1.62 0.57
CA LYS A 120 21.74 -0.51 -0.34
C LYS A 120 20.58 0.49 -0.30
N VAL A 121 20.34 1.05 0.88
CA VAL A 121 19.32 2.08 1.06
C VAL A 121 19.80 3.37 0.42
N ASN A 122 19.06 3.86 -0.56
CA ASN A 122 19.25 5.18 -1.11
C ASN A 122 17.90 5.84 -1.36
N ARG A 123 17.94 7.14 -1.61
CA ARG A 123 16.75 7.97 -1.82
C ARG A 123 15.85 7.46 -2.95
N ASN A 124 16.41 6.98 -4.06
CA ASN A 124 15.61 6.46 -5.17
C ASN A 124 14.86 5.19 -4.78
N ALA A 125 15.50 4.31 -4.01
CA ALA A 125 14.86 3.10 -3.51
C ALA A 125 13.73 3.42 -2.52
N LEU A 126 13.91 4.41 -1.65
CA LEU A 126 12.88 4.86 -0.72
C LEU A 126 11.69 5.52 -1.41
N LYS A 127 11.94 6.34 -2.45
CA LYS A 127 10.87 6.92 -3.28
C LYS A 127 10.07 5.85 -4.01
N ALA A 128 10.75 4.82 -4.51
CA ALA A 128 10.08 3.70 -5.15
C ALA A 128 9.14 2.94 -4.19
N ILE A 129 9.49 2.82 -2.89
CA ILE A 129 8.59 2.25 -1.86
C ILE A 129 7.25 2.97 -1.87
N GLU A 130 7.28 4.29 -1.85
CA GLU A 130 6.06 5.07 -1.79
C GLU A 130 5.25 4.95 -3.08
N MET A 131 5.90 5.22 -4.22
CA MET A 131 5.24 5.26 -5.52
C MET A 131 4.68 3.89 -5.91
N GLY A 132 5.41 2.81 -5.61
CA GLY A 132 5.02 1.44 -5.94
C GLY A 132 3.95 0.86 -5.00
N ASN A 133 3.89 1.30 -3.75
CA ASN A 133 3.03 0.68 -2.74
C ASN A 133 1.53 0.85 -3.02
N ILE A 134 1.08 2.07 -3.34
CA ILE A 134 -0.35 2.38 -3.53
C ILE A 134 -0.93 1.72 -4.79
N PRO A 135 -0.26 1.76 -5.95
CA PRO A 135 -0.70 1.02 -7.14
C PRO A 135 -0.82 -0.49 -6.87
N LEU A 136 0.19 -1.10 -6.22
CA LEU A 136 0.15 -2.52 -5.87
C LEU A 136 -1.00 -2.86 -4.89
N LEU A 137 -1.21 -2.04 -3.86
CA LEU A 137 -2.34 -2.19 -2.93
C LEU A 137 -3.68 -2.11 -3.67
N THR A 138 -3.82 -1.14 -4.56
CA THR A 138 -5.05 -0.89 -5.33
C THR A 138 -5.33 -2.04 -6.30
N GLY A 139 -4.29 -2.51 -7.00
CA GLY A 139 -4.32 -3.69 -7.85
C GLY A 139 -4.81 -4.93 -7.11
N MET A 140 -4.17 -5.24 -5.97
CA MET A 140 -4.56 -6.40 -5.15
C MET A 140 -5.96 -6.25 -4.54
N ASN A 141 -6.38 -5.04 -4.16
CA ASN A 141 -7.73 -4.79 -3.68
C ASN A 141 -8.80 -4.99 -4.75
N SER A 142 -8.49 -4.66 -6.00
CA SER A 142 -9.36 -4.96 -7.14
C SER A 142 -9.52 -6.47 -7.33
N ILE A 143 -8.43 -7.25 -7.28
CA ILE A 143 -8.47 -8.72 -7.38
C ILE A 143 -9.34 -9.33 -6.27
N VAL A 144 -9.16 -8.89 -5.02
CA VAL A 144 -9.98 -9.36 -3.89
C VAL A 144 -11.47 -9.09 -4.14
N LYS A 145 -11.84 -7.88 -4.59
CA LYS A 145 -13.24 -7.55 -4.91
C LYS A 145 -13.81 -8.40 -6.04
N MET A 146 -12.99 -8.75 -7.04
CA MET A 146 -13.41 -9.63 -8.13
C MET A 146 -13.69 -11.05 -7.63
N TYR A 147 -12.84 -11.59 -6.75
CA TYR A 147 -13.12 -12.87 -6.09
C TYR A 147 -14.35 -12.79 -5.17
N GLU A 148 -14.54 -11.71 -4.41
CA GLU A 148 -15.74 -11.53 -3.59
C GLU A 148 -17.01 -11.61 -4.43
N LYS A 149 -17.02 -10.91 -5.58
CA LYS A 149 -18.16 -10.92 -6.51
C LYS A 149 -18.34 -12.29 -7.16
N LYS A 150 -17.26 -12.96 -7.57
CA LYS A 150 -17.32 -14.27 -8.23
C LYS A 150 -17.87 -15.36 -7.31
N TYR A 151 -17.51 -15.32 -6.03
CA TYR A 151 -17.86 -16.38 -5.08
C TYR A 151 -18.95 -15.97 -4.06
N GLU A 152 -19.68 -14.89 -4.35
CA GLU A 152 -20.70 -14.33 -3.45
C GLU A 152 -21.82 -15.34 -3.12
N SER A 153 -22.20 -16.19 -4.08
CA SER A 153 -23.23 -17.23 -3.92
C SER A 153 -22.71 -18.53 -3.31
N ALA A 154 -21.44 -18.87 -3.51
CA ALA A 154 -20.85 -20.16 -3.13
C ALA A 154 -20.51 -20.26 -1.64
N LEU A 155 -20.27 -19.15 -0.98
CA LEU A 155 -20.10 -19.04 0.47
C LEU A 155 -21.19 -18.10 0.97
N LYS A 156 -22.07 -18.55 1.90
CA LYS A 156 -23.12 -17.70 2.52
C LYS A 156 -22.60 -16.26 2.66
N LYS A 157 -23.21 -15.29 1.96
CA LYS A 157 -22.70 -13.91 1.68
C LYS A 157 -21.95 -13.23 2.84
N ASN A 158 -22.36 -13.46 4.08
CA ASN A 158 -21.70 -12.98 5.29
C ASN A 158 -20.25 -13.51 5.48
N ARG A 159 -19.94 -14.75 5.06
CA ARG A 159 -18.67 -15.45 5.31
C ARG A 159 -17.49 -14.90 4.49
N VAL A 160 -17.67 -14.70 3.19
CA VAL A 160 -16.66 -14.06 2.31
C VAL A 160 -16.33 -12.67 2.85
N LYS A 161 -17.38 -11.94 3.25
CA LYS A 161 -17.26 -10.58 3.75
C LYS A 161 -16.44 -10.50 5.04
N VAL A 162 -16.72 -11.36 6.04
CA VAL A 162 -15.96 -11.34 7.31
C VAL A 162 -14.50 -11.76 7.13
N ILE A 163 -14.19 -12.72 6.26
CA ILE A 163 -12.80 -13.10 5.95
C ILE A 163 -12.05 -11.92 5.29
N ASN A 164 -12.67 -11.25 4.33
CA ASN A 164 -12.07 -10.07 3.70
C ASN A 164 -11.86 -8.93 4.70
N LEU A 165 -12.83 -8.65 5.56
CA LEU A 165 -12.74 -7.59 6.57
C LEU A 165 -11.69 -7.89 7.64
N ALA A 166 -11.65 -9.11 8.18
CA ALA A 166 -10.57 -9.54 9.07
C ALA A 166 -9.20 -9.53 8.37
N GLY A 167 -9.15 -9.85 7.07
CA GLY A 167 -7.97 -9.66 6.25
C GLY A 167 -7.53 -8.20 6.09
N ARG A 168 -8.50 -7.29 5.99
CA ARG A 168 -8.28 -5.85 5.87
C ARG A 168 -7.71 -5.26 7.16
N GLU A 169 -8.14 -5.74 8.33
CA GLU A 169 -7.56 -5.33 9.62
C GLU A 169 -6.05 -5.60 9.69
N ARG A 170 -5.59 -6.77 9.21
CA ARG A 170 -4.15 -7.07 9.10
C ARG A 170 -3.43 -6.04 8.25
N MET A 171 -3.98 -5.75 7.07
CA MET A 171 -3.41 -4.76 6.15
C MET A 171 -3.37 -3.36 6.78
N LEU A 172 -4.47 -2.91 7.39
CA LEU A 172 -4.57 -1.60 8.02
C LEU A 172 -3.57 -1.45 9.18
N SER A 173 -3.37 -2.51 9.99
CA SER A 173 -2.34 -2.49 11.04
C SER A 173 -0.96 -2.16 10.48
N GLN A 174 -0.58 -2.77 9.34
CA GLN A 174 0.70 -2.55 8.67
C GLN A 174 0.75 -1.18 7.98
N LYS A 175 -0.34 -0.77 7.32
CA LYS A 175 -0.45 0.53 6.63
C LYS A 175 -0.28 1.69 7.61
N MET A 176 -0.88 1.64 8.79
CA MET A 176 -0.74 2.67 9.82
C MET A 176 0.71 2.82 10.29
N THR A 177 1.43 1.71 10.56
CA THR A 177 2.85 1.79 10.94
C THR A 177 3.70 2.33 9.80
N LYS A 178 3.44 1.90 8.56
CA LYS A 178 4.10 2.41 7.36
C LYS A 178 3.91 3.92 7.21
N GLU A 179 2.69 4.43 7.39
CA GLU A 179 2.39 5.87 7.29
C GLU A 179 3.07 6.68 8.39
N LEU A 180 3.10 6.15 9.62
CA LEU A 180 3.89 6.75 10.70
C LEU A 180 5.40 6.79 10.38
N LEU A 181 5.92 5.75 9.72
CA LEU A 181 7.31 5.70 9.28
C LEU A 181 7.60 6.62 8.08
N LEU A 182 6.65 6.79 7.15
CA LEU A 182 6.80 7.75 6.05
C LEU A 182 6.93 9.18 6.62
N LEU A 183 6.11 9.52 7.62
CA LEU A 183 6.23 10.76 8.37
C LEU A 183 7.60 10.92 9.04
N ALA A 184 8.14 9.86 9.64
CA ALA A 184 9.45 9.87 10.30
C ALA A 184 10.66 9.87 9.34
N ASN A 185 10.46 9.56 8.05
CA ASN A 185 11.52 9.49 7.04
C ASN A 185 11.59 10.74 6.12
N HIS A 186 10.65 11.68 6.20
CA HIS A 186 10.63 12.93 5.41
C HIS A 186 10.73 12.71 3.88
N LEU A 187 10.04 11.71 3.33
CA LEU A 187 10.36 11.11 2.03
C LEU A 187 9.79 11.74 0.75
N GLU A 188 9.28 12.98 0.71
CA GLU A 188 8.73 13.55 -0.54
C GLU A 188 9.14 14.98 -0.92
N SER A 189 10.19 15.54 -0.33
CA SER A 189 10.74 16.86 -0.73
C SER A 189 11.40 16.94 -2.12
N HIS A 190 11.20 15.95 -2.99
CA HIS A 190 12.16 15.61 -4.05
C HIS A 190 11.61 15.53 -5.47
N ILE A 191 10.30 15.67 -5.68
CA ILE A 191 9.73 15.98 -7.00
C ILE A 191 10.12 17.41 -7.40
N TYR A 192 10.12 18.33 -6.44
CA TYR A 192 10.50 19.73 -6.62
C TYR A 192 11.99 19.93 -6.97
N ILE A 193 12.90 19.13 -6.37
CA ILE A 193 14.33 19.15 -6.73
C ILE A 193 14.55 18.72 -8.19
N ASN A 194 13.82 17.72 -8.70
CA ASN A 194 13.97 17.26 -10.09
C ASN A 194 13.33 18.22 -11.10
N SER A 195 12.31 18.99 -10.70
CA SER A 195 11.73 20.08 -11.49
C SER A 195 12.72 21.24 -11.66
N LEU A 196 13.38 21.65 -10.57
CA LEU A 196 14.41 22.69 -10.59
C LEU A 196 15.65 22.29 -11.43
N LYS A 197 16.11 21.04 -11.33
CA LYS A 197 17.29 20.56 -12.08
C LYS A 197 17.08 20.44 -13.59
N LYS A 198 15.84 20.56 -14.10
CA LYS A 198 15.51 20.34 -15.53
C LYS A 198 15.13 21.60 -16.31
N GLY A 199 15.42 22.79 -15.76
CA GLY A 199 15.22 24.07 -16.45
C GLY A 199 13.82 24.67 -16.24
N GLY A 200 13.76 26.01 -16.23
CA GLY A 200 12.66 26.84 -15.71
C GLY A 200 11.23 26.58 -16.21
N PHE A 201 11.05 25.84 -17.32
CA PHE A 201 9.72 25.48 -17.85
C PHE A 201 8.93 24.57 -16.90
N PHE A 202 9.58 23.57 -16.28
CA PHE A 202 8.91 22.67 -15.33
C PHE A 202 8.68 23.32 -13.96
N PHE A 203 9.51 24.31 -13.60
CA PHE A 203 9.35 25.06 -12.36
C PHE A 203 8.07 25.90 -12.36
N LYS A 204 7.79 26.63 -13.46
CA LYS A 204 6.56 27.42 -13.61
C LYS A 204 5.28 26.57 -13.47
N ASP A 205 5.23 25.40 -14.10
CA ASP A 205 4.11 24.47 -13.97
C ASP A 205 3.96 23.91 -12.54
N THR A 206 5.08 23.64 -11.86
CA THR A 206 5.08 23.17 -10.47
C THR A 206 4.56 24.24 -9.51
N LEU A 207 5.04 25.48 -9.63
CA LEU A 207 4.59 26.61 -8.83
C LEU A 207 3.11 26.93 -9.11
N PHE A 208 2.69 26.90 -10.38
CA PHE A 208 1.30 27.10 -10.78
C PHE A 208 0.37 26.02 -10.20
N LYS A 209 0.80 24.76 -10.16
CA LYS A 209 0.05 23.67 -9.52
C LYS A 209 -0.07 23.89 -8.01
N LEU A 210 1.00 24.31 -7.33
CA LEU A 210 0.99 24.64 -5.91
C LEU A 210 0.04 25.80 -5.59
N MET A 211 0.06 26.86 -6.40
CA MET A 211 -0.82 28.02 -6.26
C MET A 211 -2.30 27.71 -6.52
N GLN A 212 -2.59 26.66 -7.27
CA GLN A 212 -3.96 26.17 -7.51
C GLN A 212 -4.38 25.06 -6.54
N ASP A 213 -3.46 24.50 -5.75
CA ASP A 213 -3.80 23.51 -4.76
C ASP A 213 -4.60 24.18 -3.63
N LYS A 214 -5.90 23.92 -3.62
CA LYS A 214 -6.85 24.50 -2.66
C LYS A 214 -6.45 24.25 -1.20
N LYS A 215 -5.77 23.14 -0.90
CA LYS A 215 -5.35 22.81 0.46
C LYS A 215 -4.10 23.59 0.83
N ALA A 216 -3.09 23.59 -0.04
CA ALA A 216 -1.86 24.36 0.16
C ALA A 216 -2.15 25.85 0.40
N MET A 217 -3.06 26.41 -0.40
CA MET A 217 -3.44 27.83 -0.31
C MET A 217 -4.40 28.16 0.85
N SER A 218 -4.97 27.15 1.51
CA SER A 218 -5.82 27.33 2.69
C SER A 218 -5.05 27.44 4.01
N ASN A 219 -3.80 26.96 4.06
CA ASN A 219 -2.92 27.09 5.21
C ASN A 219 -2.12 28.40 5.12
N PRO A 220 -2.31 29.38 6.02
CA PRO A 220 -1.71 30.71 5.90
C PRO A 220 -0.18 30.72 5.77
N HIS A 221 0.50 29.89 6.55
CA HIS A 221 1.95 29.80 6.54
C HIS A 221 2.50 29.08 5.29
N THR A 222 1.78 28.07 4.80
CA THR A 222 2.14 27.39 3.54
C THR A 222 1.89 28.30 2.34
N LYS A 223 0.79 29.06 2.36
CA LYS A 223 0.47 30.09 1.38
C LYS A 223 1.55 31.17 1.32
N GLU A 224 1.97 31.68 2.47
CA GLU A 224 3.06 32.66 2.58
C GLU A 224 4.36 32.12 1.99
N GLU A 225 4.78 30.89 2.34
CA GLU A 225 5.97 30.28 1.73
C GLU A 225 5.84 30.08 0.22
N ILE A 226 4.64 29.72 -0.30
CA ILE A 226 4.39 29.63 -1.74
C ILE A 226 4.50 31.02 -2.41
N GLN A 227 4.02 32.07 -1.76
CA GLN A 227 4.14 33.45 -2.24
C GLN A 227 5.59 33.93 -2.22
N GLU A 228 6.38 33.56 -1.21
CA GLU A 228 7.82 33.83 -1.18
C GLU A 228 8.57 33.10 -2.29
N ILE A 229 8.22 31.84 -2.58
CA ILE A 229 8.78 31.09 -3.71
C ILE A 229 8.44 31.78 -5.04
N GLN A 230 7.20 32.28 -5.17
CA GLN A 230 6.79 33.05 -6.34
C GLN A 230 7.62 34.33 -6.48
N LYS A 231 7.81 35.09 -5.39
CA LYS A 231 8.61 36.31 -5.39
C LYS A 231 10.07 36.03 -5.76
N LEU A 232 10.68 35.01 -5.18
CA LEU A 232 12.06 34.59 -5.52
C LEU A 232 12.19 34.19 -6.99
N TRP A 233 11.15 33.61 -7.58
CA TRP A 233 11.14 33.29 -9.00
C TRP A 233 11.09 34.53 -9.88
N GLU A 234 10.24 35.51 -9.53
CA GLU A 234 10.16 36.80 -10.22
C GLU A 234 11.49 37.55 -10.15
N GLU A 235 12.15 37.56 -8.98
CA GLU A 235 13.49 38.13 -8.77
C GLU A 235 14.55 37.44 -9.63
N TYR A 236 14.55 36.10 -9.68
CA TYR A 236 15.47 35.34 -10.53
C TYR A 236 15.29 35.66 -12.02
N GLN A 237 14.05 35.76 -12.51
CA GLN A 237 13.77 36.14 -13.90
C GLN A 237 14.24 37.57 -14.20
N TYR A 238 14.01 38.50 -13.28
CA TYR A 238 14.50 39.87 -13.40
C TYR A 238 16.04 39.91 -13.51
N HIS A 239 16.75 39.13 -12.69
CA HIS A 239 18.21 39.09 -12.75
C HIS A 239 18.76 38.48 -14.04
N ILE A 240 18.11 37.46 -14.61
CA ILE A 240 18.51 36.91 -15.91
C ILE A 240 18.42 37.98 -17.00
N VAL A 241 17.33 38.73 -17.05
CA VAL A 241 17.08 39.72 -18.11
C VAL A 241 18.01 40.93 -18.00
N ASN A 242 18.40 41.30 -16.78
CA ASN A 242 19.17 42.53 -16.51
C ASN A 242 20.67 42.28 -16.23
N THR A 243 21.18 41.08 -16.51
CA THR A 243 22.61 40.77 -16.34
C THR A 243 23.42 41.27 -17.53
N GLU A 244 24.48 42.02 -17.24
CA GLU A 244 25.47 42.42 -18.24
C GLU A 244 26.29 41.20 -18.72
N LEU A 245 26.55 41.12 -20.02
CA LEU A 245 27.26 39.99 -20.66
C LEU A 245 28.79 40.06 -20.54
N SER A 246 29.32 40.98 -19.74
CA SER A 246 30.76 41.03 -19.44
C SER A 246 31.17 39.89 -18.51
N LYS A 247 32.47 39.58 -18.48
CA LYS A 247 33.02 38.50 -17.64
C LYS A 247 32.69 38.71 -16.15
N ASP A 248 32.73 39.94 -15.68
CA ASP A 248 32.40 40.30 -14.30
C ASP A 248 30.88 40.24 -14.04
N GLY A 249 30.06 40.69 -15.01
CA GLY A 249 28.61 40.54 -14.97
C GLY A 249 28.16 39.07 -14.86
N LEU A 250 28.78 38.19 -15.65
CA LEU A 250 28.52 36.74 -15.61
C LEU A 250 28.99 36.07 -14.32
N LEU A 251 30.12 36.50 -13.73
CA LEU A 251 30.58 36.00 -12.43
C LEU A 251 29.61 36.38 -11.29
N VAL A 252 29.13 37.61 -11.28
CA VAL A 252 28.12 38.08 -10.31
C VAL A 252 26.80 37.32 -10.50
N PHE A 253 26.37 37.12 -11.74
CA PHE A 253 25.18 36.34 -12.07
C PHE A 253 25.29 34.90 -11.57
N ASN A 254 26.38 34.19 -11.89
CA ASN A 254 26.58 32.80 -11.47
C ASN A 254 26.57 32.65 -9.93
N LYS A 255 27.14 33.59 -9.19
CA LYS A 255 27.11 33.58 -7.72
C LYS A 255 25.69 33.80 -7.18
N LYS A 256 24.96 34.76 -7.75
CA LYS A 256 23.56 35.04 -7.39
C LYS A 256 22.65 33.88 -7.75
N GLU A 257 22.76 33.34 -8.95
CA GLU A 257 22.01 32.17 -9.43
C GLU A 257 22.16 30.98 -8.49
N ASN A 258 23.38 30.65 -8.07
CA ASN A 258 23.61 29.56 -7.12
C ASN A 258 22.90 29.78 -5.76
N ASN A 259 22.89 31.02 -5.27
CA ASN A 259 22.17 31.38 -4.04
C ASN A 259 20.64 31.27 -4.24
N PHE A 260 20.12 31.79 -5.35
CA PHE A 260 18.70 31.68 -5.71
C PHE A 260 18.25 30.24 -5.80
N ILE A 261 18.99 29.40 -6.55
CA ILE A 261 18.69 27.97 -6.69
C ILE A 261 18.69 27.31 -5.31
N LYS A 262 19.65 27.60 -4.45
CA LYS A 262 19.74 27.02 -3.11
C LYS A 262 18.54 27.41 -2.23
N GLU A 263 18.18 28.68 -2.18
CA GLU A 263 17.08 29.19 -1.36
C GLU A 263 15.72 28.69 -1.85
N MET A 264 15.48 28.78 -3.16
CA MET A 264 14.26 28.31 -3.81
C MET A 264 14.10 26.79 -3.63
N THR A 265 15.19 26.03 -3.78
CA THR A 265 15.22 24.60 -3.47
C THR A 265 14.81 24.33 -2.03
N SER A 266 15.37 25.06 -1.07
CA SER A 266 15.08 24.90 0.35
C SER A 266 13.60 25.17 0.68
N LYS A 267 13.04 26.27 0.18
CA LYS A 267 11.64 26.64 0.44
C LYS A 267 10.65 25.67 -0.21
N LEU A 268 10.91 25.22 -1.44
CA LEU A 268 10.08 24.17 -2.07
C LEU A 268 10.12 22.86 -1.31
N ILE A 269 11.30 22.45 -0.83
CA ILE A 269 11.46 21.27 0.03
C ILE A 269 10.61 21.45 1.30
N SER A 270 10.62 22.63 1.92
CA SER A 270 9.79 22.94 3.10
C SER A 270 8.29 22.76 2.81
N VAL A 271 7.77 23.44 1.78
CA VAL A 271 6.36 23.38 1.38
C VAL A 271 5.94 21.95 1.04
N ALA A 272 6.75 21.26 0.23
CA ALA A 272 6.54 19.85 -0.12
C ALA A 272 6.41 18.98 1.14
N THR A 273 7.42 19.06 2.02
CA THR A 273 7.47 18.27 3.25
C THR A 273 6.24 18.50 4.13
N LYS A 274 5.73 19.74 4.19
CA LYS A 274 4.50 20.08 4.94
C LYS A 274 3.25 19.45 4.31
N LEU A 275 3.09 19.56 2.99
CA LEU A 275 1.97 18.95 2.27
C LEU A 275 1.96 17.43 2.38
N ASP A 276 3.13 16.81 2.25
CA ASP A 276 3.29 15.35 2.36
C ASP A 276 2.99 14.88 3.78
N LYS A 277 3.48 15.63 4.78
CA LYS A 277 3.15 15.40 6.19
C LYS A 277 1.65 15.44 6.41
N GLU A 278 0.96 16.46 5.92
CA GLU A 278 -0.50 16.58 6.06
C GLU A 278 -1.23 15.42 5.35
N ARG A 279 -0.80 15.06 4.14
CA ARG A 279 -1.33 13.93 3.37
C ARG A 279 -1.24 12.63 4.16
N TYR A 280 -0.06 12.28 4.69
CA TYR A 280 0.11 11.06 5.47
C TYR A 280 -0.60 11.11 6.81
N GLN A 281 -0.67 12.25 7.48
CA GLN A 281 -1.47 12.41 8.70
C GLN A 281 -2.96 12.13 8.44
N ASN A 282 -3.48 12.62 7.31
CA ASN A 282 -4.86 12.37 6.90
C ASN A 282 -5.10 10.89 6.56
N GLU A 283 -4.19 10.27 5.79
CA GLU A 283 -4.25 8.83 5.48
C GLU A 283 -4.16 7.96 6.75
N LEU A 284 -3.32 8.36 7.71
CA LEU A 284 -3.15 7.68 8.99
C LEU A 284 -4.43 7.74 9.84
N LYS A 285 -5.03 8.93 9.97
CA LYS A 285 -6.32 9.13 10.65
C LYS A 285 -7.44 8.33 9.98
N LYS A 286 -7.48 8.31 8.65
CA LYS A 286 -8.46 7.53 7.87
C LYS A 286 -8.29 6.03 8.11
N SER A 287 -7.05 5.52 8.07
CA SER A 287 -6.73 4.12 8.34
C SER A 287 -7.12 3.71 9.76
N ALA A 288 -6.88 4.57 10.75
CA ALA A 288 -7.26 4.33 12.15
C ALA A 288 -8.79 4.26 12.33
N LYS A 289 -9.52 5.18 11.71
CA LYS A 289 -10.99 5.18 11.73
C LYS A 289 -11.56 3.93 11.04
N GLU A 290 -10.99 3.53 9.91
CA GLU A 290 -11.40 2.33 9.19
C GLU A 290 -11.16 1.06 10.03
N PHE A 291 -9.97 0.94 10.63
CA PHE A 291 -9.61 -0.18 11.51
C PHE A 291 -10.60 -0.30 12.68
N GLU A 292 -10.82 0.80 13.40
CA GLU A 292 -11.74 0.81 14.54
C GLU A 292 -13.18 0.45 14.15
N THR A 293 -13.66 0.97 13.02
CA THR A 293 -15.00 0.69 12.50
C THR A 293 -15.18 -0.80 12.20
N ILE A 294 -14.20 -1.40 11.52
CA ILE A 294 -14.23 -2.82 11.16
C ILE A 294 -14.10 -3.70 12.40
N LEU A 295 -13.16 -3.40 13.31
CA LEU A 295 -12.97 -4.17 14.54
C LEU A 295 -14.24 -4.19 15.40
N ILE A 296 -14.90 -3.04 15.58
CA ILE A 296 -16.17 -2.97 16.30
C ILE A 296 -17.26 -3.77 15.58
N GLY A 297 -17.34 -3.66 14.24
CA GLY A 297 -18.28 -4.42 13.43
C GLY A 297 -18.08 -5.94 13.52
N LEU A 298 -16.83 -6.41 13.58
CA LEU A 298 -16.53 -7.84 13.78
C LEU A 298 -16.92 -8.34 15.18
N ILE A 299 -16.76 -7.50 16.21
CA ILE A 299 -17.09 -7.84 17.61
C ILE A 299 -18.61 -7.83 17.84
N LYS A 300 -19.31 -6.81 17.35
CA LYS A 300 -20.73 -6.54 17.70
C LYS A 300 -21.71 -6.87 16.57
N GLY A 301 -21.24 -7.02 15.33
CA GLY A 301 -22.08 -6.91 14.13
C GLY A 301 -22.22 -5.46 13.69
N ASP A 302 -22.38 -5.24 12.38
CA ASP A 302 -22.67 -3.93 11.79
C ASP A 302 -23.42 -4.13 10.46
N SER A 303 -24.64 -3.58 10.38
CA SER A 303 -25.52 -3.71 9.21
C SER A 303 -24.97 -2.99 7.97
N ARG A 304 -24.29 -1.85 8.14
CA ARG A 304 -23.66 -1.09 7.04
C ARG A 304 -22.50 -1.84 6.44
N LEU A 305 -21.73 -2.55 7.27
CA LEU A 305 -20.67 -3.45 6.82
C LEU A 305 -21.20 -4.80 6.31
N LYS A 306 -22.49 -5.08 6.52
CA LYS A 306 -23.15 -6.37 6.25
C LYS A 306 -22.46 -7.52 7.00
N VAL A 307 -22.10 -7.28 8.25
CA VAL A 307 -21.42 -8.23 9.13
C VAL A 307 -22.32 -8.61 10.30
N ILE A 308 -22.44 -9.91 10.55
CA ILE A 308 -23.12 -10.44 11.73
C ILE A 308 -22.07 -10.88 12.76
N LYS A 309 -22.32 -10.59 14.03
CA LYS A 309 -21.49 -11.06 15.16
C LYS A 309 -21.27 -12.57 15.09
N SER A 310 -20.02 -13.00 15.22
CA SER A 310 -19.68 -14.43 15.29
C SER A 310 -20.16 -15.06 16.60
N LYS A 311 -20.85 -16.21 16.52
CA LYS A 311 -21.21 -17.04 17.68
C LYS A 311 -20.02 -17.85 18.24
N ASN A 312 -18.92 -17.94 17.51
CA ASN A 312 -17.74 -18.70 17.94
C ASN A 312 -16.99 -17.94 19.05
N LYS A 313 -16.96 -18.52 20.26
CA LYS A 313 -16.31 -17.93 21.45
C LYS A 313 -14.82 -17.68 21.24
N ASN A 314 -14.11 -18.52 20.49
CA ASN A 314 -12.68 -18.33 20.21
C ASN A 314 -12.44 -17.10 19.32
N ILE A 315 -13.30 -16.89 18.30
CA ILE A 315 -13.23 -15.68 17.47
C ILE A 315 -13.45 -14.42 18.32
N GLN A 316 -14.47 -14.44 19.18
CA GLN A 316 -14.75 -13.31 20.08
C GLN A 316 -13.61 -13.03 21.06
N LYS A 317 -12.97 -14.09 21.59
CA LYS A 317 -11.80 -13.97 22.47
C LYS A 317 -10.62 -13.31 21.78
N GLU A 318 -10.28 -13.72 20.56
CA GLU A 318 -9.16 -13.13 19.81
C GLU A 318 -9.46 -11.67 19.42
N LEU A 319 -10.67 -11.36 18.95
CA LEU A 319 -11.08 -9.97 18.65
C LEU A 319 -11.05 -9.06 19.88
N SER A 320 -11.40 -9.58 21.07
CA SER A 320 -11.30 -8.80 22.31
C SER A 320 -9.84 -8.43 22.63
N LYS A 321 -8.91 -9.37 22.48
CA LYS A 321 -7.48 -9.08 22.65
C LYS A 321 -6.98 -8.02 21.65
N VAL A 322 -7.42 -8.11 20.39
CA VAL A 322 -7.10 -7.08 19.37
C VAL A 322 -7.60 -5.71 19.81
N LYS A 323 -8.81 -5.63 20.36
CA LYS A 323 -9.37 -4.39 20.91
C LYS A 323 -8.53 -3.82 22.05
N ASP A 324 -7.98 -4.67 22.91
CA ASP A 324 -7.15 -4.21 24.02
C ASP A 324 -5.80 -3.66 23.53
N TYR A 325 -5.09 -4.36 22.64
CA TYR A 325 -3.89 -3.82 21.99
C TYR A 325 -4.18 -2.54 21.19
N TRP A 326 -5.34 -2.46 20.55
CA TRP A 326 -5.76 -1.29 19.79
C TRP A 326 -5.93 -0.05 20.66
N LYS A 327 -6.41 -0.16 21.90
CA LYS A 327 -6.56 1.00 22.80
C LYS A 327 -5.24 1.74 23.01
N GLU A 328 -4.14 1.01 23.18
CA GLU A 328 -2.82 1.60 23.32
C GLU A 328 -2.27 2.06 21.98
N TYR A 329 -2.39 1.25 20.93
CA TYR A 329 -1.86 1.57 19.62
C TYR A 329 -2.50 2.83 19.03
N LYS A 330 -3.82 2.98 19.21
CA LYS A 330 -4.60 4.14 18.79
C LYS A 330 -4.06 5.46 19.35
N LYS A 331 -3.55 5.48 20.59
CA LYS A 331 -2.97 6.70 21.17
C LYS A 331 -1.75 7.17 20.39
N ILE A 332 -0.86 6.26 20.01
CA ILE A 332 0.32 6.54 19.21
C ILE A 332 -0.07 7.06 17.83
N ILE A 333 -1.07 6.41 17.22
CA ILE A 333 -1.54 6.74 15.87
C ILE A 333 -2.26 8.10 15.83
N ILE A 334 -3.13 8.41 16.80
CA ILE A 334 -3.85 9.68 16.86
C ILE A 334 -2.90 10.84 17.16
N ASN A 335 -1.95 10.63 18.09
CA ASN A 335 -0.98 11.65 18.47
C ASN A 335 0.16 11.79 17.46
N ILE A 336 0.25 10.88 16.46
CA ILE A 336 1.31 10.88 15.44
C ILE A 336 2.69 10.90 16.11
N ASP A 337 2.89 10.04 17.10
CA ASP A 337 4.15 9.98 17.85
C ASP A 337 5.25 9.32 17.00
N ILE A 338 5.99 10.17 16.28
CA ILE A 338 7.12 9.80 15.42
C ILE A 338 8.46 9.75 16.16
N SER A 339 8.46 9.88 17.49
CA SER A 339 9.68 9.72 18.29
C SER A 339 10.20 8.28 18.22
N ASN A 340 11.49 8.04 18.47
CA ASN A 340 12.03 6.67 18.52
C ASN A 340 11.28 5.77 19.52
N LYS A 341 10.83 6.34 20.66
CA LYS A 341 10.00 5.64 21.65
C LYS A 341 8.63 5.29 21.08
N GLY A 342 7.97 6.24 20.43
CA GLY A 342 6.68 6.07 19.76
C GLY A 342 6.72 5.01 18.65
N LEU A 343 7.72 5.09 17.77
CA LEU A 343 7.93 4.13 16.68
C LEU A 343 8.21 2.72 17.18
N ASN A 344 9.08 2.56 18.18
CA ASN A 344 9.36 1.26 18.78
C ASN A 344 8.11 0.68 19.46
N ARG A 345 7.33 1.50 20.18
CA ARG A 345 6.08 1.05 20.80
C ARG A 345 5.02 0.70 19.76
N ALA A 346 4.91 1.46 18.68
CA ALA A 346 4.04 1.14 17.54
C ALA A 346 4.37 -0.23 16.96
N MET A 347 5.65 -0.56 16.78
CA MET A 347 6.09 -1.87 16.31
C MET A 347 5.73 -3.00 17.28
N GLN A 348 5.97 -2.80 18.58
CA GLN A 348 5.66 -3.79 19.62
C GLN A 348 4.16 -4.10 19.69
N LEU A 349 3.29 -3.12 19.45
CA LEU A 349 1.84 -3.30 19.45
C LEU A 349 1.31 -3.84 18.12
N ASN A 350 1.97 -3.51 17.01
CA ASN A 350 1.61 -3.96 15.68
C ASN A 350 1.74 -5.49 15.50
N ILE A 351 2.78 -6.11 16.07
CA ILE A 351 3.04 -7.55 15.91
C ILE A 351 1.92 -8.40 16.54
N PRO A 352 1.54 -8.24 17.82
CA PRO A 352 0.43 -8.99 18.41
C PRO A 352 -0.89 -8.78 17.67
N ILE A 353 -1.20 -7.55 17.25
CA ILE A 353 -2.41 -7.27 16.44
C ILE A 353 -2.41 -8.10 15.16
N LEU A 354 -1.29 -8.13 14.43
CA LEU A 354 -1.16 -8.91 13.20
C LEU A 354 -1.38 -10.42 13.47
N GLU A 355 -0.72 -10.98 14.48
CA GLU A 355 -0.83 -12.40 14.83
C GLU A 355 -2.23 -12.81 15.27
N LEU A 356 -2.88 -11.99 16.10
CA LEU A 356 -4.26 -12.22 16.56
C LEU A 356 -5.24 -12.15 15.38
N MET A 357 -5.05 -11.20 14.46
CA MET A 357 -5.88 -11.12 13.26
C MET A 357 -5.62 -12.27 12.29
N ASP A 358 -4.38 -12.77 12.16
CA ASP A 358 -4.06 -13.99 11.40
C ASP A 358 -4.77 -15.21 11.99
N LYS A 359 -4.74 -15.37 13.32
CA LYS A 359 -5.49 -16.42 14.04
C LYS A 359 -7.00 -16.28 13.79
N THR A 360 -7.51 -15.06 13.88
CA THR A 360 -8.94 -14.75 13.66
C THR A 360 -9.38 -15.14 12.24
N VAL A 361 -8.61 -14.79 11.21
CA VAL A 361 -8.90 -15.21 9.83
C VAL A 361 -8.93 -16.73 9.70
N LYS A 362 -7.93 -17.43 10.25
CA LYS A 362 -7.91 -18.91 10.24
C LYS A 362 -9.11 -19.53 10.96
N LEU A 363 -9.59 -18.91 12.03
CA LEU A 363 -10.81 -19.36 12.71
C LEU A 363 -12.05 -19.16 11.84
N TYR A 364 -12.18 -18.03 11.15
CA TYR A 364 -13.27 -17.81 10.19
C TYR A 364 -13.23 -18.81 9.03
N GLU A 365 -12.05 -19.15 8.51
CA GLU A 365 -11.88 -20.21 7.50
C GLU A 365 -12.34 -21.58 8.02
N LYS A 366 -12.00 -21.93 9.26
CA LYS A 366 -12.33 -23.25 9.85
C LYS A 366 -13.80 -23.40 10.21
N THR A 367 -14.51 -22.31 10.50
CA THR A 367 -15.97 -22.31 10.68
C THR A 367 -16.76 -22.54 9.38
N ALA A 368 -16.08 -23.01 8.32
CA ALA A 368 -16.65 -23.38 7.04
C ALA A 368 -17.31 -24.78 7.01
N LYS A 369 -17.30 -25.53 8.11
CA LYS A 369 -18.04 -26.79 8.26
C LYS A 369 -19.50 -26.54 8.60
#